data_AF-W7USV4-F1
#
_entry.id   AF-W7USV4-F1
#
_cell.length_a   1.000
_cell.length_b   1.000
_cell.length_c   1.000
_cell.angle_alpha   90.00
_cell.angle_beta   90.00
_cell.angle_gamma   90.00
#
_symmetry.space_group_name_H-M   'P 1'
#
loop_
_entity.id
_entity.type
_entity.pdbx_description
1 polymer ?
#
loop_
_entity_poly.entity_id
_entity_poly.type
_entity_poly.pdbx_seq_one_letter_code
_entity_poly.pdbx_strand_id
1 'polypeptide(L)'
;MKAKFNVRSLVLLGLLTAVVALFSLTPIGSIPIGPLSITLNIIPIAIAAIALGPIGGLIMGIVFGLFSFGQCFGIGVLSGMGAMTLEISPVLTFIQRVVSRALDGLFVGLIFLGLSKIKSTKKLSVITGMVTGAVFIGLFLSIMLLICYDENGKYKMSDGMYKFMTSGLPVALVLLAVFAVGFGLAWWFVNKKNLSRLQQSCAVSGFSAAILNTIFFMSALVLLFNHTATGLDNKYTITVSNGVISEVKDNSGKDVDFSADGKRILFGNDLVFTVADSDDALPTTTDSEAVKFALSSTSLKGASLNGRTIKGKSAKFKESYADLRGLSDGKYTLKVYKKFNYIDKLRNGKSMMLFLITSVGINALFEMVISTIFTTLICTALFKAKLIKTPENLKD
;
A
#
# COMPACT_ATOMS: atom_id res chain seq x y z
N MET A 1 -19.03 25.49 -18.14
CA MET A 1 -18.03 26.02 -19.09
C MET A 1 -17.59 24.89 -20.01
N LYS A 2 -17.61 25.07 -21.35
CA LYS A 2 -16.96 24.11 -22.26
C LYS A 2 -15.46 24.39 -22.29
N ALA A 3 -14.66 23.57 -21.62
CA ALA A 3 -13.21 23.63 -21.74
C ALA A 3 -12.80 23.16 -23.16
N LYS A 4 -12.60 24.09 -24.09
CA LYS A 4 -11.95 23.79 -25.37
C LYS A 4 -10.50 23.42 -25.07
N PHE A 5 -10.20 22.12 -25.09
CA PHE A 5 -8.81 21.65 -25.07
C PHE A 5 -8.06 22.28 -26.25
N ASN A 6 -7.00 23.03 -25.95
CA ASN A 6 -6.11 23.56 -26.97
C ASN A 6 -5.35 22.39 -27.61
N VAL A 7 -5.14 22.40 -28.92
CA VAL A 7 -4.37 21.39 -29.65
C VAL A 7 -3.04 21.09 -28.95
N ARG A 8 -2.36 22.13 -28.46
CA ARG A 8 -1.10 22.00 -27.71
C ARG A 8 -1.24 21.30 -26.35
N SER A 9 -2.38 21.46 -25.68
CA SER A 9 -2.69 20.73 -24.45
C SER A 9 -2.93 19.25 -24.73
N LEU A 10 -3.59 18.92 -25.84
CA LEU A 10 -3.81 17.55 -26.28
C LEU A 10 -2.49 16.86 -26.69
N VAL A 11 -1.63 17.55 -27.43
CA VAL A 11 -0.28 17.06 -27.80
C VAL A 11 0.58 16.82 -26.56
N LEU A 12 0.58 17.73 -25.58
CA LEU A 12 1.34 17.53 -24.34
C LEU A 12 0.81 16.33 -23.54
N LEU A 13 -0.51 16.16 -23.45
CA LEU A 13 -1.13 15.02 -22.79
C LEU A 13 -0.78 13.70 -23.49
N GLY A 14 -0.80 13.67 -24.83
CA GLY A 14 -0.38 12.52 -25.63
C GLY A 14 1.10 12.16 -25.45
N LEU A 15 1.99 13.16 -25.44
CA LEU A 15 3.41 12.96 -25.15
C LEU A 15 3.64 12.38 -23.75
N LEU A 16 3.00 12.96 -22.72
CA LEU A 16 3.14 12.47 -21.35
C LEU A 16 2.49 11.09 -21.16
N THR A 17 1.42 10.77 -21.90
CA THR A 17 0.84 9.42 -22.00
C THR A 17 1.83 8.41 -22.57
N ALA A 18 2.54 8.77 -23.66
CA ALA A 18 3.58 7.92 -24.23
C ALA A 18 4.77 7.71 -23.27
N VAL A 19 5.17 8.73 -22.50
CA VAL A 19 6.20 8.60 -21.47
C VAL A 19 5.75 7.70 -20.32
N VAL A 20 4.51 7.85 -19.82
CA VAL A 20 3.95 6.94 -18.79
C VAL A 20 3.83 5.51 -19.29
N ALA A 21 3.42 5.31 -20.55
CA ALA A 21 3.37 3.99 -21.17
C ALA A 21 4.77 3.35 -21.22
N LEU A 22 5.77 4.08 -21.72
CA LEU A 22 7.17 3.63 -21.73
C LEU A 22 7.67 3.29 -20.32
N PHE A 23 7.40 4.15 -19.34
CA PHE A 23 7.81 3.97 -17.95
C PHE A 23 7.08 2.81 -17.26
N SER A 24 5.82 2.53 -17.58
CA SER A 24 5.06 1.43 -16.97
C SER A 24 5.34 0.07 -17.63
N LEU A 25 5.69 0.06 -18.92
CA LEU A 25 5.99 -1.14 -19.69
C LEU A 25 7.48 -1.53 -19.65
N THR A 26 8.35 -0.71 -19.05
CA THR A 26 9.79 -1.01 -18.90
C THR A 26 10.26 -0.89 -17.45
N PRO A 27 11.36 -1.56 -17.05
CA PRO A 27 11.96 -1.41 -15.71
C PRO A 27 12.42 0.00 -15.34
N ILE A 28 12.39 0.96 -16.28
CA ILE A 28 12.85 2.35 -16.07
C ILE A 28 11.89 3.13 -15.17
N GLY A 29 10.57 2.97 -15.35
CA GLY A 29 9.58 3.72 -14.58
C GLY A 29 9.18 3.09 -13.24
N SER A 30 9.56 1.83 -13.04
CA SER A 30 9.35 1.05 -11.83
C SER A 30 10.61 0.22 -11.57
N ILE A 31 11.64 0.86 -11.00
CA ILE A 31 12.94 0.21 -10.73
C ILE A 31 12.80 -0.64 -9.46
N PRO A 32 12.89 -1.98 -9.54
CA PRO A 32 12.83 -2.84 -8.36
C PRO A 32 14.14 -2.75 -7.57
N ILE A 33 14.05 -2.40 -6.29
CA ILE A 33 15.16 -2.43 -5.33
C ILE A 33 14.73 -3.31 -4.16
N GLY A 34 15.11 -4.59 -4.24
CA GLY A 34 14.65 -5.60 -3.29
C GLY A 34 13.12 -5.79 -3.35
N PRO A 35 12.42 -5.83 -2.21
CA PRO A 35 10.98 -6.11 -2.17
C PRO A 35 10.08 -4.92 -2.60
N LEU A 36 10.65 -3.77 -2.96
CA LEU A 36 9.92 -2.54 -3.28
C LEU A 36 10.42 -1.92 -4.60
N SER A 37 9.55 -1.16 -5.29
CA SER A 37 9.89 -0.46 -6.53
C SER A 37 9.98 1.05 -6.33
N ILE A 38 10.89 1.74 -7.02
CA ILE A 38 10.93 3.21 -7.16
C ILE A 38 10.12 3.60 -8.40
N THR A 39 9.20 4.55 -8.27
CA THR A 39 8.18 4.89 -9.26
C THR A 39 8.45 6.24 -9.93
N LEU A 40 9.10 6.25 -11.11
CA LEU A 40 9.35 7.49 -11.86
C LEU A 40 8.11 8.00 -12.64
N ASN A 41 7.06 7.18 -12.75
CA ASN A 41 5.77 7.52 -13.39
C ASN A 41 5.07 8.75 -12.77
N ILE A 42 5.44 9.15 -11.55
CA ILE A 42 4.93 10.33 -10.85
C ILE A 42 5.39 11.63 -11.55
N ILE A 43 6.56 11.63 -12.20
CA ILE A 43 7.15 12.82 -12.82
C ILE A 43 6.29 13.33 -14.02
N PRO A 44 5.88 12.49 -14.99
CA PRO A 44 4.91 12.90 -16.01
C PRO A 44 3.58 13.44 -15.46
N ILE A 45 3.08 12.87 -14.36
CA ILE A 45 1.82 13.31 -13.71
C ILE A 45 2.00 14.70 -13.12
N ALA A 46 3.10 14.94 -12.39
CA ALA A 46 3.43 16.25 -11.85
C ALA A 46 3.59 17.31 -12.96
N ILE A 47 4.26 16.97 -14.07
CA ILE A 47 4.39 17.85 -15.24
C ILE A 47 3.01 18.17 -15.83
N ALA A 48 2.12 17.18 -16.01
CA ALA A 48 0.77 17.43 -16.51
C ALA A 48 -0.07 18.28 -15.56
N ALA A 49 0.00 18.04 -14.26
CA ALA A 49 -0.68 18.80 -13.22
C ALA A 49 -0.24 20.27 -13.20
N ILE A 50 1.05 20.54 -13.39
CA ILE A 50 1.63 21.89 -13.51
C ILE A 50 1.24 22.54 -14.85
N ALA A 51 1.28 21.78 -15.95
CA ALA A 51 1.15 22.30 -17.31
C ALA A 51 -0.29 22.54 -17.77
N LEU A 52 -1.19 21.67 -17.34
CA LEU A 52 -2.58 21.56 -17.77
C LEU A 52 -3.57 21.78 -16.61
N GLY A 53 -3.05 22.00 -15.39
CA GLY A 53 -3.83 22.20 -14.17
C GLY A 53 -4.41 20.90 -13.60
N PRO A 54 -5.31 21.02 -12.60
CA PRO A 54 -5.88 19.87 -11.88
C PRO A 54 -6.51 18.81 -12.79
N ILE A 55 -7.15 19.22 -13.89
CA ILE A 55 -7.80 18.29 -14.83
C ILE A 55 -6.77 17.47 -15.61
N GLY A 56 -5.67 18.08 -16.07
CA GLY A 56 -4.63 17.32 -16.78
C GLY A 56 -3.83 16.41 -15.84
N GLY A 57 -3.61 16.85 -14.60
CA GLY A 57 -3.08 16.00 -13.54
C GLY A 57 -4.00 14.80 -13.27
N LEU A 58 -5.30 15.02 -13.07
CA LEU A 58 -6.31 13.97 -12.91
C LEU A 58 -6.28 12.95 -14.07
N ILE A 59 -6.27 13.43 -15.32
CA ILE A 59 -6.24 12.54 -16.50
C ILE A 59 -4.95 11.72 -16.54
N MET A 60 -3.78 12.32 -16.32
CA MET A 60 -2.53 11.56 -16.27
C MET A 60 -2.44 10.60 -15.09
N GLY A 61 -3.05 10.95 -13.96
CA GLY A 61 -3.26 10.06 -12.82
C GLY A 61 -4.09 8.84 -13.19
N ILE A 62 -5.19 9.02 -13.92
CA ILE A 62 -6.00 7.90 -14.45
C ILE A 62 -5.17 7.05 -15.42
N VAL A 63 -4.44 7.66 -16.35
CA VAL A 63 -3.57 6.94 -17.31
C VAL A 63 -2.53 6.07 -16.59
N PHE A 64 -1.77 6.63 -15.64
CA PHE A 64 -0.82 5.83 -14.86
C PHE A 64 -1.54 4.78 -13.99
N GLY A 65 -2.68 5.12 -13.41
CA GLY A 65 -3.50 4.19 -12.64
C GLY A 65 -3.93 2.96 -13.44
N LEU A 66 -4.34 3.14 -14.70
CA LEU A 66 -4.70 2.07 -15.62
C LEU A 66 -3.50 1.17 -15.97
N PHE A 67 -2.34 1.77 -16.26
CA PHE A 67 -1.11 1.00 -16.45
C PHE A 67 -0.71 0.24 -15.16
N SER A 68 -0.82 0.86 -13.99
CA SER A 68 -0.52 0.22 -12.70
C SER A 68 -1.52 -0.89 -12.34
N PHE A 69 -2.75 -0.83 -12.83
CA PHE A 69 -3.70 -1.94 -12.79
C PHE A 69 -3.29 -3.07 -13.76
N GLY A 70 -2.89 -2.75 -15.00
CA GLY A 70 -2.35 -3.72 -15.96
C GLY A 70 -1.12 -4.46 -15.44
N GLN A 71 -0.22 -3.77 -14.74
CA GLN A 71 0.93 -4.35 -14.04
C GLN A 71 0.55 -5.38 -12.95
N CYS A 72 -0.70 -5.40 -12.47
CA CYS A 72 -1.18 -6.45 -11.55
C CYS A 72 -1.42 -7.79 -12.27
N PHE A 73 -1.65 -7.77 -13.59
CA PHE A 73 -1.80 -8.94 -14.46
C PHE A 73 -0.49 -9.37 -15.15
N GLY A 74 0.63 -8.72 -14.84
CA GLY A 74 1.91 -8.96 -15.53
C GLY A 74 2.09 -8.23 -16.86
N ILE A 75 1.23 -7.25 -17.18
CA ILE A 75 1.43 -6.38 -18.36
C ILE A 75 2.50 -5.35 -18.01
N GLY A 76 3.71 -5.52 -18.56
CA GLY A 76 4.88 -4.70 -18.22
C GLY A 76 5.60 -5.24 -16.99
N VAL A 77 6.02 -4.34 -16.08
CA VAL A 77 6.70 -4.74 -14.84
C VAL A 77 5.67 -5.23 -13.82
N LEU A 78 5.68 -6.53 -13.50
CA LEU A 78 4.75 -7.15 -12.55
C LEU A 78 4.80 -6.50 -11.16
N SER A 79 3.67 -5.98 -10.70
CA SER A 79 3.54 -5.48 -9.32
C SER A 79 3.19 -6.65 -8.40
N GLY A 80 4.16 -7.21 -7.68
CA GLY A 80 3.92 -8.35 -6.76
C GLY A 80 2.84 -8.06 -5.71
N MET A 81 2.84 -6.86 -5.12
CA MET A 81 1.75 -6.40 -4.24
C MET A 81 0.41 -6.27 -4.98
N GLY A 82 0.43 -5.90 -6.25
CA GLY A 82 -0.76 -5.74 -7.09
C GLY A 82 -1.42 -7.05 -7.49
N ALA A 83 -0.61 -8.06 -7.85
CA ALA A 83 -1.09 -9.42 -8.10
C ALA A 83 -1.78 -9.98 -6.85
N MET A 84 -1.15 -9.83 -5.67
CA MET A 84 -1.77 -10.25 -4.41
C MET A 84 -3.10 -9.52 -4.11
N THR A 85 -3.21 -8.20 -4.30
CA THR A 85 -4.50 -7.51 -4.10
C THR A 85 -5.55 -7.92 -5.13
N LEU A 86 -5.12 -8.20 -6.37
CA LEU A 86 -5.99 -8.61 -7.47
C LEU A 86 -6.68 -9.95 -7.19
N GLU A 87 -5.98 -10.90 -6.56
CA GLU A 87 -6.53 -12.18 -6.08
C GLU A 87 -7.62 -12.00 -5.01
N ILE A 88 -7.51 -10.95 -4.17
CA ILE A 88 -8.51 -10.65 -3.13
C ILE A 88 -9.78 -10.05 -3.75
N SER A 89 -9.60 -9.02 -4.59
CA SER A 89 -10.70 -8.36 -5.28
C SER A 89 -10.18 -7.52 -6.45
N PRO A 90 -10.55 -7.85 -7.70
CA PRO A 90 -10.22 -7.02 -8.85
C PRO A 90 -10.82 -5.62 -8.78
N VAL A 91 -12.03 -5.47 -8.22
CA VAL A 91 -12.72 -4.17 -8.10
C VAL A 91 -12.01 -3.27 -7.07
N LEU A 92 -11.69 -3.79 -5.89
CA LEU A 92 -10.96 -3.01 -4.89
C LEU A 92 -9.55 -2.67 -5.39
N THR A 93 -8.89 -3.60 -6.11
CA THR A 93 -7.58 -3.34 -6.73
C THR A 93 -7.66 -2.27 -7.80
N PHE A 94 -8.69 -2.29 -8.65
CA PHE A 94 -8.91 -1.23 -9.64
C PHE A 94 -9.12 0.13 -8.97
N ILE A 95 -9.97 0.21 -7.94
CA ILE A 95 -10.18 1.45 -7.17
C ILE A 95 -8.86 1.91 -6.54
N GLN A 96 -8.16 1.02 -5.85
CA GLN A 96 -6.90 1.31 -5.19
C GLN A 96 -5.80 1.75 -6.16
N ARG A 97 -5.77 1.22 -7.39
CA ARG A 97 -4.77 1.55 -8.42
C ARG A 97 -5.11 2.82 -9.19
N VAL A 98 -6.34 2.93 -9.70
CA VAL A 98 -6.77 4.03 -10.56
C VAL A 98 -7.15 5.27 -9.76
N VAL A 99 -7.98 5.13 -8.72
CA VAL A 99 -8.51 6.30 -8.00
C VAL A 99 -7.43 6.98 -7.17
N SER A 100 -6.51 6.25 -6.53
CA SER A 100 -5.41 6.86 -5.78
C SER A 100 -4.50 7.74 -6.65
N ARG A 101 -4.21 7.32 -7.89
CA ARG A 101 -3.37 8.08 -8.83
C ARG A 101 -4.13 9.23 -9.48
N ALA A 102 -5.42 9.03 -9.77
CA ALA A 102 -6.32 10.09 -10.19
C ALA A 102 -6.37 11.23 -9.15
N LEU A 103 -6.50 10.87 -7.86
CA LEU A 103 -6.48 11.82 -6.74
C LEU A 103 -5.11 12.50 -6.61
N ASP A 104 -4.00 11.76 -6.67
CA ASP A 104 -2.64 12.32 -6.66
C ASP A 104 -2.48 13.45 -7.70
N GLY A 105 -2.68 13.13 -8.98
CA GLY A 105 -2.56 14.12 -10.05
C GLY A 105 -3.52 15.31 -9.92
N LEU A 106 -4.75 15.09 -9.43
CA LEU A 106 -5.70 16.16 -9.14
C LEU A 106 -5.18 17.09 -8.03
N PHE A 107 -4.76 16.54 -6.90
CA PHE A 107 -4.29 17.31 -5.74
C PHE A 107 -2.97 18.04 -6.02
N VAL A 108 -2.04 17.44 -6.77
CA VAL A 108 -0.81 18.11 -7.22
C VAL A 108 -1.14 19.35 -8.07
N GLY A 109 -2.15 19.24 -8.96
CA GLY A 109 -2.56 20.39 -9.78
C GLY A 109 -3.24 21.49 -8.95
N LEU A 110 -3.98 21.11 -7.90
CA LEU A 110 -4.55 22.06 -6.93
C LEU A 110 -3.46 22.74 -6.08
N ILE A 111 -2.43 22.00 -5.68
CA ILE A 111 -1.24 22.53 -4.97
C ILE A 111 -0.51 23.54 -5.85
N PHE A 112 -0.17 23.18 -7.10
CA PHE A 112 0.48 24.13 -8.02
C PHE A 112 -0.38 25.37 -8.26
N LEU A 113 -1.70 25.22 -8.43
CA LEU A 113 -2.63 26.34 -8.56
C LEU A 113 -2.63 27.24 -7.31
N GLY A 114 -2.57 26.67 -6.11
CA GLY A 114 -2.43 27.40 -4.85
C GLY A 114 -1.12 28.18 -4.76
N LEU A 115 0.01 27.51 -5.02
CA LEU A 115 1.36 28.11 -5.02
C LEU A 115 1.47 29.25 -6.04
N SER A 116 0.87 29.09 -7.23
CA SER A 116 0.87 30.11 -8.29
C SER A 116 0.19 31.42 -7.91
N LYS A 117 -0.65 31.44 -6.86
CA LYS A 117 -1.29 32.66 -6.33
C LYS A 117 -0.41 33.41 -5.32
N ILE A 118 0.69 32.80 -4.85
CA ILE A 118 1.58 33.38 -3.84
C ILE A 118 2.52 34.40 -4.51
N LYS A 119 2.18 35.68 -4.39
CA LYS A 119 2.98 36.78 -4.97
C LYS A 119 4.35 36.97 -4.30
N SER A 120 4.51 36.55 -3.04
CA SER A 120 5.75 36.77 -2.27
C SER A 120 6.74 35.61 -2.41
N THR A 121 7.91 35.90 -2.98
CA THR A 121 9.08 34.99 -3.03
C THR A 121 9.43 34.46 -1.64
N LYS A 122 9.54 35.34 -0.63
CA LYS A 122 9.88 34.96 0.75
C LYS A 122 8.90 33.93 1.34
N LYS A 123 7.58 34.09 1.13
CA LYS A 123 6.58 33.11 1.59
C LYS A 123 6.74 31.75 0.90
N LEU A 124 7.08 31.75 -0.38
CA LEU A 124 7.30 30.53 -1.16
C LEU A 124 8.63 29.84 -0.76
N SER A 125 9.66 30.60 -0.39
CA SER A 125 10.88 30.08 0.24
C SER A 125 10.58 29.38 1.58
N VAL A 126 9.61 29.88 2.38
CA VAL A 126 9.21 29.23 3.64
C VAL A 126 8.58 27.87 3.34
N ILE A 127 7.64 27.81 2.39
CA ILE A 127 6.96 26.58 1.99
C ILE A 127 7.97 25.56 1.44
N THR A 128 8.90 26.01 0.59
CA THR A 128 9.98 25.16 0.07
C THR A 128 10.85 24.62 1.21
N GLY A 129 11.20 25.46 2.19
CA GLY A 129 11.93 25.06 3.39
C GLY A 129 11.17 24.03 4.24
N MET A 130 9.87 24.22 4.48
CA MET A 130 9.05 23.27 5.23
C MET A 130 8.99 21.90 4.54
N VAL A 131 8.84 21.90 3.21
CA VAL A 131 8.88 20.71 2.37
C VAL A 131 10.21 19.98 2.48
N THR A 132 11.35 20.69 2.34
CA THR A 132 12.66 20.05 2.48
C THR A 132 12.93 19.58 3.91
N GLY A 133 12.45 20.28 4.94
CA GLY A 133 12.49 19.80 6.33
C GLY A 133 11.76 18.47 6.50
N ALA A 134 10.59 18.30 5.87
CA ALA A 134 9.85 17.03 5.87
C ALA A 134 10.58 15.92 5.09
N VAL A 135 11.21 16.23 3.95
CA VAL A 135 12.11 15.28 3.25
C VAL A 135 13.24 14.83 4.17
N PHE A 136 13.86 15.75 4.91
CA PHE A 136 14.98 15.43 5.81
C PHE A 136 14.55 14.52 6.98
N ILE A 137 13.35 14.73 7.55
CA ILE A 137 12.74 13.77 8.50
C ILE A 137 12.63 12.38 7.86
N GLY A 138 12.08 12.30 6.65
CA GLY A 138 11.96 11.04 5.90
C GLY A 138 13.31 10.37 5.63
N LEU A 139 14.34 11.15 5.28
CA LEU A 139 15.70 10.68 4.99
C LEU A 139 16.33 10.10 6.25
N PHE A 140 16.24 10.82 7.37
CA PHE A 140 16.74 10.37 8.66
C PHE A 140 16.06 9.06 9.09
N LEU A 141 14.73 8.99 9.05
CA LEU A 141 13.98 7.76 9.38
C LEU A 141 14.32 6.60 8.45
N SER A 142 14.54 6.86 7.16
CA SER A 142 14.93 5.83 6.17
C SER A 142 16.35 5.31 6.40
N ILE A 143 17.30 6.18 6.78
CA ILE A 143 18.68 5.78 7.13
C ILE A 143 18.68 5.00 8.45
N MET A 144 17.96 5.48 9.48
CA MET A 144 17.81 4.75 10.74
C MET A 144 17.23 3.35 10.52
N LEU A 145 16.26 3.23 9.61
CA LEU A 145 15.72 1.95 9.22
C LEU A 145 16.75 1.06 8.48
N LEU A 146 17.50 1.60 7.51
CA LEU A 146 18.54 0.84 6.78
C LEU A 146 19.56 0.21 7.74
N ILE A 147 19.98 0.96 8.76
CA ILE A 147 20.93 0.49 9.79
C ILE A 147 20.33 -0.66 10.65
N CYS A 148 19.01 -0.85 10.64
CA CYS A 148 18.33 -1.95 11.33
C CYS A 148 18.21 -3.24 10.48
N TYR A 149 18.83 -3.31 9.31
CA TYR A 149 18.89 -4.52 8.48
C TYR A 149 20.33 -5.07 8.41
N ASP A 150 20.48 -6.40 8.46
CA ASP A 150 21.77 -7.06 8.22
C ASP A 150 22.02 -7.28 6.71
N GLU A 151 23.21 -7.78 6.37
CA GLU A 151 23.63 -8.09 4.99
C GLU A 151 22.73 -9.15 4.31
N ASN A 152 21.97 -9.93 5.09
CA ASN A 152 21.00 -10.93 4.61
C ASN A 152 19.57 -10.38 4.50
N GLY A 153 19.36 -9.07 4.73
CA GLY A 153 18.04 -8.45 4.74
C GLY A 153 17.16 -8.85 5.94
N LYS A 154 17.72 -9.42 7.00
CA LYS A 154 17.01 -9.71 8.25
C LYS A 154 16.98 -8.46 9.13
N TYR A 155 15.82 -8.18 9.70
CA TYR A 155 15.64 -7.08 10.63
C TYR A 155 16.35 -7.38 11.95
N LYS A 156 17.37 -6.59 12.27
CA LYS A 156 18.23 -6.72 13.46
C LYS A 156 18.48 -5.34 14.06
N MET A 157 17.45 -4.78 14.69
CA MET A 157 17.55 -3.52 15.42
C MET A 157 18.35 -3.72 16.71
N SER A 158 19.37 -2.88 16.93
CA SER A 158 20.11 -2.83 18.20
C SER A 158 19.21 -2.32 19.34
N ASP A 159 19.35 -2.87 20.56
CA ASP A 159 18.63 -2.43 21.76
C ASP A 159 18.71 -0.91 22.00
N GLY A 160 19.87 -0.31 21.73
CA GLY A 160 20.06 1.14 21.84
C GLY A 160 19.22 1.91 20.81
N MET A 161 19.12 1.39 19.58
CA MET A 161 18.30 1.96 18.51
C MET A 161 16.81 1.76 18.80
N TYR A 162 16.39 0.61 19.34
CA TYR A 162 15.00 0.37 19.74
C TYR A 162 14.59 1.31 20.88
N LYS A 163 15.40 1.41 21.95
CA LYS A 163 15.19 2.37 23.05
C LYS A 163 15.13 3.80 22.53
N PHE A 164 16.03 4.19 21.62
CA PHE A 164 15.95 5.50 20.97
C PHE A 164 14.63 5.67 20.22
N MET A 165 14.32 4.82 19.22
CA MET A 165 13.11 4.95 18.37
C MET A 165 11.78 4.87 19.13
N THR A 166 11.75 4.27 20.33
CA THR A 166 10.59 4.27 21.24
C THR A 166 10.59 5.42 22.26
N SER A 167 11.70 6.15 22.40
CA SER A 167 11.80 7.28 23.32
C SER A 167 11.10 8.52 22.75
N GLY A 168 9.89 8.80 23.24
CA GLY A 168 9.01 9.84 22.68
C GLY A 168 9.66 11.23 22.60
N LEU A 169 10.24 11.73 23.69
CA LEU A 169 10.82 13.07 23.73
C LEU A 169 12.17 13.18 22.98
N PRO A 170 13.17 12.28 23.18
CA PRO A 170 14.44 12.38 22.46
C PRO A 170 14.30 12.25 20.94
N VAL A 171 13.44 11.35 20.44
CA VAL A 171 13.18 11.24 18.99
C VAL A 171 12.52 12.51 18.47
N ALA A 172 11.51 13.05 19.17
CA ALA A 172 10.86 14.29 18.75
C ALA A 172 11.86 15.46 18.62
N LEU A 173 12.79 15.59 19.57
CA LEU A 173 13.85 16.60 19.51
C LEU A 173 14.81 16.39 18.33
N VAL A 174 15.23 15.15 18.07
CA VAL A 174 16.08 14.83 16.91
C VAL A 174 15.35 15.10 15.59
N LEU A 175 14.07 14.72 15.46
CA LEU A 175 13.27 15.00 14.27
C LEU A 175 13.06 16.50 14.04
N LEU A 176 12.87 17.29 15.11
CA LEU A 176 12.81 18.76 15.03
C LEU A 176 14.16 19.36 14.60
N ALA A 177 15.29 18.86 15.10
CA ALA A 177 16.62 19.31 14.69
C ALA A 177 16.90 18.97 13.22
N VAL A 178 16.59 17.75 12.79
CA VAL A 178 16.68 17.29 11.38
C VAL A 178 15.81 18.14 10.46
N PHE A 179 14.58 18.45 10.88
CA PHE A 179 13.68 19.35 10.16
C PHE A 179 14.27 20.77 10.03
N ALA A 180 14.79 21.33 11.13
CA ALA A 180 15.39 22.66 11.14
C ALA A 180 16.63 22.75 10.24
N VAL A 181 17.46 21.69 10.19
CA VAL A 181 18.59 21.59 9.26
C VAL A 181 18.09 21.55 7.81
N GLY A 182 17.13 20.67 7.48
CA GLY A 182 16.56 20.60 6.12
C GLY A 182 15.91 21.91 5.66
N PHE A 183 15.15 22.55 6.56
CA PHE A 183 14.58 23.88 6.34
C PHE A 183 15.65 24.94 6.10
N GLY A 184 16.66 25.01 6.98
CA GLY A 184 17.74 26.01 6.91
C GLY A 184 18.58 25.87 5.64
N LEU A 185 18.92 24.64 5.24
CA LEU A 185 19.65 24.36 4.00
C LEU A 185 18.85 24.76 2.76
N ALA A 186 17.56 24.42 2.71
CA ALA A 186 16.69 24.82 1.60
C ALA A 186 16.49 26.34 1.55
N TRP A 187 16.23 26.98 2.69
CA TRP A 187 16.10 28.44 2.79
C TRP A 187 17.36 29.16 2.31
N TRP A 188 18.53 28.71 2.77
CA TRP A 188 19.82 29.23 2.33
C TRP A 188 20.05 29.02 0.83
N PHE A 189 19.79 27.82 0.31
CA PHE A 189 19.99 27.50 -1.11
C PHE A 189 19.05 28.32 -2.00
N VAL A 190 17.75 28.40 -1.67
CA VAL A 190 16.74 29.16 -2.41
C VAL A 190 17.12 30.63 -2.51
N ASN A 191 17.52 31.25 -1.39
CA ASN A 191 17.89 32.66 -1.36
C ASN A 191 19.26 32.91 -1.99
N LYS A 192 20.26 32.03 -1.79
CA LYS A 192 21.61 32.19 -2.40
C LYS A 192 21.60 32.01 -3.92
N LYS A 193 20.73 31.16 -4.45
CA LYS A 193 20.58 30.93 -5.90
C LYS A 193 19.51 31.81 -6.56
N ASN A 194 18.79 32.64 -5.79
CA ASN A 194 17.67 33.47 -6.27
C ASN A 194 16.67 32.67 -7.13
N LEU A 195 16.25 31.47 -6.67
CA LEU A 195 15.32 30.64 -7.44
C LEU A 195 13.97 31.36 -7.64
N SER A 196 13.48 31.36 -8.88
CA SER A 196 12.23 32.05 -9.22
C SER A 196 11.01 31.44 -8.55
N ARG A 197 9.92 32.21 -8.49
CA ARG A 197 8.63 31.71 -7.96
C ARG A 197 8.14 30.51 -8.75
N LEU A 198 8.41 30.48 -10.05
CA LEU A 198 8.12 29.36 -10.93
C LEU A 198 8.90 28.10 -10.53
N GLN A 199 10.22 28.20 -10.34
CA GLN A 199 11.07 27.07 -9.93
C GLN A 199 10.65 26.51 -8.57
N GLN A 200 10.46 27.38 -7.57
CA GLN A 200 10.01 26.97 -6.23
C GLN A 200 8.64 26.29 -6.27
N SER A 201 7.69 26.82 -7.06
CA SER A 201 6.36 26.21 -7.22
C SER A 201 6.43 24.83 -7.89
N CYS A 202 7.30 24.65 -8.89
CA CYS A 202 7.51 23.36 -9.54
C CYS A 202 8.20 22.35 -8.60
N ALA A 203 9.15 22.79 -7.79
CA ALA A 203 9.84 21.95 -6.80
C ALA A 203 8.88 21.40 -5.75
N VAL A 204 8.09 22.28 -5.12
CA VAL A 204 7.08 21.87 -4.14
C VAL A 204 6.05 20.94 -4.78
N SER A 205 5.61 21.20 -6.02
CA SER A 205 4.64 20.34 -6.71
C SER A 205 5.21 18.97 -7.07
N GLY A 206 6.48 18.89 -7.48
CA GLY A 206 7.17 17.62 -7.73
C GLY A 206 7.35 16.77 -6.46
N PHE A 207 7.73 17.41 -5.35
CA PHE A 207 7.71 16.77 -4.03
C PHE A 207 6.30 16.27 -3.67
N SER A 208 5.29 17.15 -3.79
CA SER A 208 3.90 16.84 -3.46
C SER A 208 3.37 15.62 -4.20
N ALA A 209 3.74 15.43 -5.47
CA ALA A 209 3.33 14.25 -6.23
C ALA A 209 3.89 12.94 -5.66
N ALA A 210 5.16 12.92 -5.25
CA ALA A 210 5.76 11.71 -4.68
C ALA A 210 5.15 11.33 -3.32
N ILE A 211 4.97 12.32 -2.44
CA ILE A 211 4.38 12.09 -1.12
C ILE A 211 2.87 11.80 -1.20
N LEU A 212 2.12 12.43 -2.10
CA LEU A 212 0.68 12.17 -2.26
C LEU A 212 0.41 10.82 -2.94
N ASN A 213 1.15 10.42 -3.98
CA ASN A 213 1.08 9.06 -4.53
C ASN A 213 1.33 8.01 -3.42
N THR A 214 2.34 8.23 -2.57
CA THR A 214 2.65 7.36 -1.43
C THR A 214 1.48 7.30 -0.43
N ILE A 215 1.00 8.45 0.03
CA ILE A 215 -0.10 8.54 1.02
C ILE A 215 -1.37 7.93 0.45
N PHE A 216 -1.83 8.35 -0.73
CA PHE A 216 -3.07 7.83 -1.31
C PHE A 216 -2.98 6.35 -1.63
N PHE A 217 -1.83 5.83 -2.08
CA PHE A 217 -1.68 4.40 -2.35
C PHE A 217 -1.72 3.56 -1.06
N MET A 218 -0.97 3.95 -0.02
CA MET A 218 -0.91 3.21 1.23
C MET A 218 -2.18 3.37 2.07
N SER A 219 -2.76 4.57 2.13
CA SER A 219 -4.05 4.78 2.79
C SER A 219 -5.17 4.04 2.08
N ALA A 220 -5.20 4.00 0.73
CA ALA A 220 -6.18 3.18 0.01
C ALA A 220 -5.93 1.68 0.21
N LEU A 221 -4.68 1.22 0.24
CA LEU A 221 -4.35 -0.18 0.54
C LEU A 221 -4.93 -0.59 1.91
N VAL A 222 -4.66 0.20 2.95
CA VAL A 222 -5.15 -0.07 4.30
C VAL A 222 -6.67 0.05 4.34
N LEU A 223 -7.27 1.15 3.88
CA LEU A 223 -8.72 1.36 3.99
C LEU A 223 -9.54 0.29 3.23
N LEU A 224 -9.06 -0.18 2.08
CA LEU A 224 -9.79 -1.15 1.25
C LEU A 224 -9.51 -2.61 1.64
N PHE A 225 -8.30 -2.93 2.14
CA PHE A 225 -7.88 -4.33 2.39
C PHE A 225 -7.58 -4.67 3.87
N ASN A 226 -7.69 -3.72 4.82
CA ASN A 226 -7.55 -4.00 6.27
C ASN A 226 -8.69 -4.86 6.84
N HIS A 227 -9.81 -4.98 6.12
CA HIS A 227 -10.96 -5.79 6.53
C HIS A 227 -11.18 -7.04 5.66
N THR A 228 -10.44 -7.19 4.56
CA THR A 228 -10.51 -8.39 3.71
C THR A 228 -9.78 -9.54 4.38
N ALA A 229 -10.50 -10.63 4.63
CA ALA A 229 -9.93 -11.87 5.14
C ALA A 229 -9.21 -12.62 4.01
N THR A 230 -7.91 -12.88 4.18
CA THR A 230 -7.09 -13.55 3.16
C THR A 230 -6.34 -14.73 3.77
N GLY A 231 -6.88 -15.95 3.63
CA GLY A 231 -6.15 -17.16 4.04
C GLY A 231 -7.02 -18.39 4.33
N LEU A 232 -7.02 -19.34 3.39
CA LEU A 232 -7.30 -20.76 3.68
C LEU A 232 -5.99 -21.36 4.20
N ASP A 233 -5.57 -20.94 5.39
CA ASP A 233 -4.17 -21.14 5.80
C ASP A 233 -3.87 -22.58 6.25
N ASN A 234 -4.89 -23.37 6.63
CA ASN A 234 -4.67 -24.73 7.10
C ASN A 234 -5.70 -25.74 6.56
N LYS A 235 -5.20 -26.77 5.87
CA LYS A 235 -5.87 -28.07 5.73
C LYS A 235 -5.32 -28.97 6.83
N TYR A 236 -6.20 -29.52 7.64
CA TYR A 236 -5.89 -30.58 8.59
C TYR A 236 -6.48 -31.90 8.12
N THR A 237 -5.71 -32.97 8.28
CA THR A 237 -6.18 -34.34 8.08
C THR A 237 -6.43 -34.93 9.45
N ILE A 238 -7.66 -35.38 9.72
CA ILE A 238 -8.07 -35.96 11.00
C ILE A 238 -8.39 -37.43 10.78
N THR A 239 -7.73 -38.32 11.53
CA THR A 239 -8.03 -39.75 11.55
C THR A 239 -8.81 -40.07 12.82
N VAL A 240 -9.96 -40.73 12.68
CA VAL A 240 -10.81 -41.18 13.80
C VAL A 240 -10.80 -42.70 13.83
N SER A 241 -10.56 -43.28 15.01
CA SER A 241 -10.50 -44.72 15.25
C SER A 241 -11.14 -45.04 16.60
N ASN A 242 -12.01 -46.05 16.66
CA ASN A 242 -12.82 -46.39 17.84
C ASN A 242 -13.61 -45.19 18.41
N GLY A 243 -14.10 -44.29 17.55
CA GLY A 243 -14.88 -43.11 17.93
C GLY A 243 -14.09 -41.98 18.62
N VAL A 244 -12.75 -42.02 18.61
CA VAL A 244 -11.87 -40.97 19.12
C VAL A 244 -10.85 -40.53 18.06
N ILE A 245 -10.35 -39.30 18.19
CA ILE A 245 -9.28 -38.75 17.34
C ILE A 245 -8.00 -39.53 17.64
N SER A 246 -7.42 -40.16 16.61
CA SER A 246 -6.18 -40.94 16.69
C SER A 246 -4.99 -40.21 16.08
N GLU A 247 -5.21 -39.28 15.15
CA GLU A 247 -4.16 -38.53 14.47
C GLU A 247 -4.72 -37.20 13.93
N VAL A 248 -3.92 -36.12 14.00
CA VAL A 248 -4.21 -34.84 13.33
C VAL A 248 -2.93 -34.35 12.65
N LYS A 249 -2.96 -34.16 11.34
CA LYS A 249 -1.82 -33.64 10.54
C LYS A 249 -2.12 -32.33 9.86
N ASP A 250 -1.16 -31.42 9.83
CA ASP A 250 -1.25 -30.13 9.12
C ASP A 250 -1.00 -30.23 7.61
N ASN A 251 -0.96 -29.08 6.94
CA ASN A 251 -0.65 -28.93 5.51
C ASN A 251 0.70 -29.56 5.08
N SER A 252 1.66 -29.67 6.01
CA SER A 252 3.01 -30.21 5.79
C SER A 252 3.15 -31.67 6.20
N GLY A 253 2.06 -32.29 6.69
CA GLY A 253 2.08 -33.66 7.22
C GLY A 253 2.64 -33.78 8.65
N LYS A 254 2.83 -32.66 9.36
CA LYS A 254 3.30 -32.65 10.75
C LYS A 254 2.14 -32.87 11.71
N ASP A 255 2.38 -33.63 12.77
CA ASP A 255 1.41 -33.89 13.83
C ASP A 255 1.05 -32.60 14.60
N VAL A 256 -0.23 -32.47 14.94
CA VAL A 256 -0.83 -31.33 15.66
C VAL A 256 -1.45 -31.85 16.96
N ASP A 257 -1.10 -31.21 18.08
CA ASP A 257 -1.59 -31.61 19.40
C ASP A 257 -3.11 -31.53 19.52
N PHE A 258 -3.71 -32.59 20.06
CA PHE A 258 -5.12 -32.68 20.41
C PHE A 258 -5.28 -33.04 21.89
N SER A 259 -6.45 -32.81 22.45
CA SER A 259 -6.71 -33.02 23.87
C SER A 259 -6.60 -34.50 24.24
N ALA A 260 -6.07 -34.77 25.43
CA ALA A 260 -5.86 -36.12 25.97
C ALA A 260 -7.14 -36.98 26.07
N ASP A 261 -8.33 -36.39 25.92
CA ASP A 261 -9.61 -37.10 25.87
C ASP A 261 -9.98 -37.62 24.47
N GLY A 262 -9.17 -37.31 23.44
CA GLY A 262 -9.37 -37.69 22.04
C GLY A 262 -10.58 -37.02 21.36
N LYS A 263 -11.14 -35.95 21.94
CA LYS A 263 -12.44 -35.36 21.49
C LYS A 263 -12.37 -33.89 21.08
N ARG A 264 -11.25 -33.22 21.36
CA ARG A 264 -11.04 -31.78 21.09
C ARG A 264 -9.68 -31.55 20.47
N ILE A 265 -9.59 -30.64 19.51
CA ILE A 265 -8.31 -30.16 18.97
C ILE A 265 -8.18 -28.69 19.37
N LEU A 266 -7.06 -28.35 20.01
CA LEU A 266 -6.78 -27.00 20.49
C LEU A 266 -5.98 -26.26 19.41
N PHE A 267 -6.68 -25.44 18.63
CA PHE A 267 -6.01 -24.47 17.77
C PHE A 267 -6.10 -23.11 18.47
N GLY A 268 -4.95 -22.45 18.63
CA GLY A 268 -4.80 -21.31 19.55
C GLY A 268 -5.66 -20.08 19.21
N ASN A 269 -5.54 -19.06 20.06
CA ASN A 269 -6.32 -17.82 19.96
C ASN A 269 -6.36 -17.26 18.52
N ASP A 270 -7.55 -16.75 18.14
CA ASP A 270 -7.90 -16.23 16.81
C ASP A 270 -8.09 -17.28 15.69
N LEU A 271 -8.51 -18.51 16.00
CA LEU A 271 -8.88 -19.51 14.99
C LEU A 271 -10.40 -19.80 14.95
N VAL A 272 -10.94 -19.74 13.73
CA VAL A 272 -12.33 -20.04 13.39
C VAL A 272 -12.30 -21.20 12.39
N PHE A 273 -12.68 -22.41 12.83
CA PHE A 273 -12.78 -23.61 11.96
C PHE A 273 -13.74 -23.37 10.82
N THR A 274 -13.54 -24.02 9.65
CA THR A 274 -14.44 -23.93 8.48
C THR A 274 -14.04 -24.84 7.30
N VAL A 275 -14.58 -26.06 7.21
CA VAL A 275 -14.34 -27.01 6.11
C VAL A 275 -14.95 -26.51 4.77
N ALA A 276 -14.71 -27.11 3.59
CA ALA A 276 -15.51 -26.84 2.37
C ALA A 276 -15.45 -27.98 1.33
N ASP A 277 -16.55 -28.25 0.60
CA ASP A 277 -16.62 -28.65 -0.84
C ASP A 277 -18.08 -28.74 -1.35
N SER A 278 -18.43 -28.47 -2.61
CA SER A 278 -17.82 -27.57 -3.63
C SER A 278 -18.93 -27.09 -4.59
N ASP A 279 -18.62 -26.16 -5.49
CA ASP A 279 -19.48 -25.64 -6.58
C ASP A 279 -20.63 -24.67 -6.17
N ASP A 280 -20.26 -23.44 -5.78
CA ASP A 280 -21.01 -22.23 -6.14
C ASP A 280 -20.23 -20.94 -5.78
N ALA A 281 -20.53 -19.82 -6.46
CA ALA A 281 -19.74 -18.58 -6.38
C ALA A 281 -19.80 -17.86 -5.01
N LEU A 282 -18.74 -17.09 -4.72
CA LEU A 282 -18.52 -16.38 -3.45
C LEU A 282 -19.41 -15.12 -3.30
N PRO A 283 -20.12 -14.92 -2.17
CA PRO A 283 -20.80 -13.66 -1.87
C PRO A 283 -19.84 -12.60 -1.33
N THR A 284 -20.10 -11.33 -1.65
CA THR A 284 -19.30 -10.16 -1.24
C THR A 284 -19.42 -9.81 0.24
N THR A 285 -18.31 -9.45 0.88
CA THR A 285 -18.15 -9.30 2.33
C THR A 285 -18.35 -7.85 2.82
N THR A 286 -19.57 -7.30 2.68
CA THR A 286 -19.84 -5.93 3.15
C THR A 286 -20.15 -5.87 4.65
N ASP A 287 -20.80 -6.89 5.21
CA ASP A 287 -21.25 -6.90 6.62
C ASP A 287 -20.95 -8.21 7.37
N SER A 288 -20.21 -8.08 8.47
CA SER A 288 -20.04 -9.07 9.56
C SER A 288 -19.09 -10.28 9.39
N GLU A 289 -18.72 -10.85 10.54
CA GLU A 289 -17.68 -11.85 10.86
C GLU A 289 -17.59 -13.09 9.94
N ALA A 290 -16.37 -13.57 9.67
CA ALA A 290 -16.08 -14.60 8.65
C ALA A 290 -16.17 -16.06 9.16
N VAL A 291 -17.04 -16.87 8.54
CA VAL A 291 -17.18 -18.34 8.74
C VAL A 291 -17.88 -19.03 7.52
N LYS A 292 -17.32 -20.05 6.83
CA LYS A 292 -18.10 -21.01 5.97
C LYS A 292 -17.60 -22.49 5.87
N PHE A 293 -18.38 -23.46 6.40
CA PHE A 293 -18.05 -24.92 6.60
C PHE A 293 -18.70 -25.88 5.56
N ALA A 294 -18.10 -27.05 5.22
CA ALA A 294 -18.72 -28.28 4.66
C ALA A 294 -17.78 -29.52 4.65
N LEU A 295 -18.22 -30.67 5.18
CA LEU A 295 -17.40 -31.86 5.48
C LEU A 295 -17.71 -33.03 4.52
N SER A 296 -16.69 -33.81 4.12
CA SER A 296 -16.81 -35.02 3.29
C SER A 296 -16.11 -36.18 4.02
N SER A 297 -16.67 -37.40 4.12
CA SER A 297 -17.69 -38.02 3.26
C SER A 297 -19.17 -37.94 3.72
N THR A 298 -19.99 -37.44 2.79
CA THR A 298 -21.44 -37.68 2.58
C THR A 298 -22.52 -37.36 3.62
N SER A 299 -22.32 -37.35 4.96
CA SER A 299 -23.24 -36.62 5.87
C SER A 299 -22.79 -36.54 7.34
N LEU A 300 -22.93 -35.36 7.96
CA LEU A 300 -22.78 -35.18 9.41
C LEU A 300 -24.06 -35.58 10.17
N LYS A 301 -24.23 -36.87 10.46
CA LYS A 301 -25.17 -37.35 11.49
C LYS A 301 -24.43 -37.53 12.82
N GLY A 302 -24.73 -36.70 13.82
CA GLY A 302 -24.31 -36.92 15.21
C GLY A 302 -23.60 -35.75 15.92
N ALA A 303 -23.05 -34.79 15.17
CA ALA A 303 -22.30 -33.68 15.77
C ALA A 303 -23.18 -32.73 16.62
N SER A 304 -22.65 -32.29 17.76
CA SER A 304 -23.31 -31.35 18.68
C SER A 304 -22.37 -30.23 19.10
N LEU A 305 -22.85 -28.98 19.12
CA LEU A 305 -22.07 -27.81 19.55
C LEU A 305 -22.82 -27.11 20.70
N ASN A 306 -22.10 -26.76 21.78
CA ASN A 306 -22.68 -26.21 23.03
C ASN A 306 -23.96 -26.96 23.48
N GLY A 307 -23.94 -28.30 23.42
CA GLY A 307 -25.04 -29.17 23.85
C GLY A 307 -26.26 -29.23 22.92
N ARG A 308 -26.23 -28.58 21.75
CA ARG A 308 -27.34 -28.62 20.77
C ARG A 308 -27.00 -29.53 19.60
N THR A 309 -27.90 -30.48 19.30
CA THR A 309 -27.83 -31.33 18.10
C THR A 309 -28.02 -30.48 16.84
N ILE A 310 -27.06 -30.52 15.92
CA ILE A 310 -27.13 -29.74 14.69
C ILE A 310 -28.14 -30.40 13.73
N LYS A 311 -29.25 -29.71 13.45
CA LYS A 311 -30.26 -30.10 12.44
C LYS A 311 -30.33 -29.04 11.35
N GLY A 312 -29.89 -29.36 10.13
CA GLY A 312 -29.94 -28.45 8.97
C GLY A 312 -28.59 -27.83 8.59
N LYS A 313 -28.61 -26.91 7.61
CA LYS A 313 -27.43 -26.50 6.82
C LYS A 313 -26.76 -25.16 7.21
N SER A 314 -27.20 -24.46 8.27
CA SER A 314 -26.64 -23.13 8.62
C SER A 314 -26.85 -22.72 10.08
N ALA A 315 -25.83 -22.14 10.72
CA ALA A 315 -25.93 -21.45 12.01
C ALA A 315 -24.78 -20.43 12.22
N LYS A 316 -24.99 -19.40 13.05
CA LYS A 316 -24.00 -18.37 13.44
C LYS A 316 -23.52 -18.60 14.88
N PHE A 317 -22.24 -18.40 15.17
CA PHE A 317 -21.68 -18.62 16.52
C PHE A 317 -20.56 -17.63 16.89
N LYS A 318 -20.43 -17.38 18.20
CA LYS A 318 -19.28 -16.76 18.87
C LYS A 318 -18.75 -17.74 19.92
N GLU A 319 -17.75 -18.57 19.60
CA GLU A 319 -16.84 -19.23 20.58
C GLU A 319 -15.81 -20.17 19.91
N SER A 320 -14.79 -20.54 20.67
CA SER A 320 -13.43 -20.85 20.16
C SER A 320 -13.04 -22.34 20.11
N TYR A 321 -13.98 -23.28 20.04
CA TYR A 321 -13.65 -24.72 19.98
C TYR A 321 -14.64 -25.55 19.14
N ALA A 322 -14.18 -26.70 18.68
CA ALA A 322 -15.00 -27.71 18.00
C ALA A 322 -15.09 -28.98 18.85
N ASP A 323 -16.30 -29.48 19.08
CA ASP A 323 -16.55 -30.79 19.71
C ASP A 323 -16.83 -31.81 18.61
N LEU A 324 -15.99 -32.85 18.52
CA LEU A 324 -16.00 -33.83 17.41
C LEU A 324 -16.67 -35.16 17.78
N ARG A 325 -17.41 -35.21 18.90
CA ARG A 325 -18.19 -36.38 19.32
C ARG A 325 -19.21 -36.81 18.26
N GLY A 326 -19.29 -38.12 18.03
CA GLY A 326 -20.30 -38.74 17.16
C GLY A 326 -19.86 -38.96 15.70
N LEU A 327 -18.60 -38.68 15.35
CA LEU A 327 -18.01 -39.12 14.07
C LEU A 327 -17.81 -40.64 14.08
N SER A 328 -18.19 -41.30 12.97
CA SER A 328 -17.80 -42.68 12.70
C SER A 328 -16.32 -42.80 12.38
N ASP A 329 -15.75 -43.98 12.56
CA ASP A 329 -14.35 -44.26 12.18
C ASP A 329 -14.11 -43.96 10.70
N GLY A 330 -12.97 -43.33 10.40
CA GLY A 330 -12.68 -42.83 9.07
C GLY A 330 -11.67 -41.70 9.05
N LYS A 331 -11.32 -41.26 7.83
CA LYS A 331 -10.35 -40.20 7.57
C LYS A 331 -11.06 -38.98 7.00
N TYR A 332 -10.93 -37.85 7.70
CA TYR A 332 -11.65 -36.61 7.41
C TYR A 332 -10.67 -35.50 7.04
N THR A 333 -11.09 -34.63 6.12
CA THR A 333 -10.35 -33.40 5.78
C THR A 333 -11.05 -32.20 6.38
N LEU A 334 -10.34 -31.43 7.18
CA LEU A 334 -10.77 -30.16 7.78
C LEU A 334 -10.03 -29.01 7.10
N LYS A 335 -10.69 -28.23 6.25
CA LYS A 335 -10.19 -26.90 5.83
C LYS A 335 -10.48 -25.90 6.97
N VAL A 336 -9.63 -24.88 7.15
CA VAL A 336 -9.80 -23.83 8.16
C VAL A 336 -9.43 -22.48 7.56
N TYR A 337 -10.40 -21.57 7.52
CA TYR A 337 -10.19 -20.20 7.06
C TYR A 337 -10.00 -19.29 8.28
N LYS A 338 -8.75 -19.01 8.63
CA LYS A 338 -8.45 -17.98 9.63
C LYS A 338 -8.72 -16.62 9.01
N LYS A 339 -9.39 -15.74 9.76
CA LYS A 339 -9.53 -14.32 9.41
C LYS A 339 -8.18 -13.61 9.57
N PHE A 340 -7.24 -13.88 8.67
CA PHE A 340 -6.05 -13.05 8.52
C PHE A 340 -6.43 -11.78 7.79
N ASN A 341 -6.22 -10.64 8.44
CA ASN A 341 -6.20 -9.35 7.78
C ASN A 341 -4.99 -9.35 6.82
N TYR A 342 -5.20 -9.00 5.55
CA TYR A 342 -4.14 -8.92 4.55
C TYR A 342 -2.95 -8.04 5.02
N ILE A 343 -3.25 -6.96 5.74
CA ILE A 343 -2.23 -6.09 6.32
C ILE A 343 -1.41 -6.81 7.41
N ASP A 344 -1.96 -7.76 8.16
CA ASP A 344 -1.18 -8.57 9.13
C ASP A 344 -0.20 -9.50 8.42
N LYS A 345 -0.60 -10.11 7.29
CA LYS A 345 0.27 -10.96 6.45
C LYS A 345 1.41 -10.15 5.81
N LEU A 346 1.11 -8.97 5.26
CA LEU A 346 2.14 -8.04 4.76
C LEU A 346 3.06 -7.50 5.86
N ARG A 347 2.52 -7.29 7.07
CA ARG A 347 3.25 -6.78 8.23
C ARG A 347 4.21 -7.84 8.81
N ASN A 348 3.94 -9.14 8.61
CA ASN A 348 4.77 -10.26 9.06
C ASN A 348 5.25 -10.10 10.51
N GLY A 349 4.31 -9.86 11.43
CA GLY A 349 4.58 -9.69 12.86
C GLY A 349 5.21 -8.35 13.30
N LYS A 350 5.56 -7.44 12.37
CA LYS A 350 6.05 -6.09 12.72
C LYS A 350 4.95 -5.26 13.40
N SER A 351 5.27 -4.09 13.96
CA SER A 351 4.24 -3.09 14.34
C SER A 351 3.70 -2.39 13.08
N MET A 352 2.49 -1.82 13.14
CA MET A 352 1.92 -1.06 12.00
C MET A 352 2.81 0.12 11.60
N MET A 353 3.40 0.81 12.59
CA MET A 353 4.38 1.88 12.36
C MET A 353 5.63 1.36 11.65
N LEU A 354 6.19 0.22 12.10
CA LEU A 354 7.36 -0.37 11.47
C LEU A 354 7.07 -0.91 10.08
N PHE A 355 5.88 -1.45 9.83
CA PHE A 355 5.45 -1.84 8.48
C PHE A 355 5.31 -0.64 7.54
N LEU A 356 4.69 0.46 7.96
CA LEU A 356 4.61 1.67 7.15
C LEU A 356 6.01 2.24 6.88
N ILE A 357 6.87 2.37 7.90
CA ILE A 357 8.24 2.86 7.71
C ILE A 357 9.07 1.92 6.80
N THR A 358 8.89 0.59 6.89
CA THR A 358 9.62 -0.38 6.04
C THR A 358 9.06 -0.53 4.62
N SER A 359 7.77 -0.30 4.40
CA SER A 359 7.13 -0.45 3.08
C SER A 359 7.06 0.86 2.27
N VAL A 360 7.10 2.02 2.95
CA VAL A 360 7.24 3.35 2.33
C VAL A 360 8.71 3.69 2.14
N GLY A 361 9.47 3.65 3.25
CA GLY A 361 10.92 3.66 3.33
C GLY A 361 11.71 4.54 2.34
N ILE A 362 12.85 3.98 1.94
CA ILE A 362 13.88 4.59 1.09
C ILE A 362 13.32 4.97 -0.29
N ASN A 363 12.42 4.13 -0.84
CA ASN A 363 11.90 4.29 -2.18
C ASN A 363 11.08 5.57 -2.33
N ALA A 364 10.15 5.83 -1.39
CA ALA A 364 9.39 7.06 -1.38
C ALA A 364 10.30 8.29 -1.24
N LEU A 365 11.45 8.17 -0.57
CA LEU A 365 12.42 9.26 -0.49
C LEU A 365 13.14 9.52 -1.82
N PHE A 366 13.61 8.48 -2.51
CA PHE A 366 14.18 8.63 -3.85
C PHE A 366 13.14 9.22 -4.81
N GLU A 367 11.89 8.77 -4.76
CA GLU A 367 10.78 9.37 -5.51
C GLU A 367 10.62 10.87 -5.17
N MET A 368 10.62 11.26 -3.89
CA MET A 368 10.54 12.66 -3.47
C MET A 368 11.69 13.51 -4.02
N VAL A 369 12.94 13.06 -3.87
CA VAL A 369 14.14 13.79 -4.31
C VAL A 369 14.18 13.90 -5.85
N ILE A 370 14.04 12.77 -6.54
CA ILE A 370 14.09 12.71 -8.00
C ILE A 370 12.91 13.50 -8.60
N SER A 371 11.69 13.31 -8.10
CA SER A 371 10.52 14.05 -8.59
C SER A 371 10.66 15.55 -8.37
N THR A 372 11.16 16.00 -7.22
CA THR A 372 11.44 17.43 -6.97
C THR A 372 12.43 17.99 -8.01
N ILE A 373 13.56 17.32 -8.23
CA ILE A 373 14.61 17.79 -9.14
C ILE A 373 14.13 17.78 -10.59
N PHE A 374 13.66 16.64 -11.10
CA PHE A 374 13.29 16.48 -12.50
C PHE A 374 12.04 17.30 -12.86
N THR A 375 11.02 17.35 -11.99
CA THR A 375 9.84 18.19 -12.24
C THR A 375 10.23 19.67 -12.31
N THR A 376 11.13 20.14 -11.43
CA THR A 376 11.63 21.53 -11.46
C THR A 376 12.36 21.83 -12.76
N LEU A 377 13.32 20.99 -13.14
CA LEU A 377 14.13 21.18 -14.34
C LEU A 377 13.27 21.15 -15.61
N ILE A 378 12.44 20.11 -15.77
CA ILE A 378 11.61 19.90 -16.96
C ILE A 378 10.55 21.01 -17.08
N CYS A 379 9.81 21.32 -16.00
CA CYS A 379 8.81 22.38 -16.07
C CYS A 379 9.45 23.75 -16.38
N THR A 380 10.57 24.08 -15.72
CA THR A 380 11.31 25.33 -16.00
C THR A 380 11.76 25.40 -17.46
N ALA A 381 12.27 24.30 -18.03
CA ALA A 381 12.65 24.24 -19.44
C ALA A 381 11.43 24.43 -20.37
N LEU A 382 10.32 23.75 -20.10
CA LEU A 382 9.08 23.85 -20.88
C LEU A 382 8.44 25.24 -20.82
N PHE A 383 8.52 25.94 -19.69
CA PHE A 383 8.10 27.34 -19.58
C PHE A 383 9.04 28.29 -20.33
N LYS A 384 10.37 28.14 -20.19
CA LYS A 384 11.36 28.95 -20.91
C LYS A 384 11.26 28.78 -22.43
N ALA A 385 11.07 27.55 -22.91
CA ALA A 385 10.82 27.22 -24.31
C ALA A 385 9.44 27.67 -24.81
N LYS A 386 8.62 28.31 -23.96
CA LYS A 386 7.22 28.68 -24.24
C LYS A 386 6.36 27.51 -24.73
N LEU A 387 6.67 26.28 -24.30
CA LEU A 387 5.93 25.04 -24.59
C LEU A 387 4.79 24.79 -23.58
N ILE A 388 4.84 25.42 -22.40
CA ILE A 388 3.68 25.60 -21.49
C ILE A 388 3.42 27.11 -21.31
N LYS A 389 2.16 27.51 -21.08
CA LYS A 389 1.84 28.90 -20.73
C LYS A 389 2.21 29.16 -19.26
N THR A 390 3.20 30.00 -19.00
CA THR A 390 3.53 30.46 -17.64
C THR A 390 2.32 31.13 -17.00
N PRO A 391 1.87 30.72 -15.80
CA PRO A 391 0.82 31.43 -15.08
C PRO A 391 1.20 32.89 -14.90
N GLU A 392 0.25 33.80 -15.13
CA GLU A 392 0.53 35.24 -15.18
C GLU A 392 1.13 35.77 -13.87
N ASN A 393 0.65 35.24 -12.75
CA ASN A 393 1.15 35.51 -11.40
C ASN A 393 2.59 35.00 -11.14
N LEU A 394 3.12 34.09 -11.97
CA LEU A 394 4.45 33.48 -11.88
C LEU A 394 5.41 33.96 -12.99
N LYS A 395 5.01 34.93 -13.82
CA LYS A 395 5.94 35.70 -14.63
C LYS A 395 6.73 36.61 -13.69
N ASP A 396 8.05 36.53 -13.72
CA ASP A 396 8.94 37.45 -13.01
C ASP A 396 9.12 38.76 -13.78
#